data_AF-A0A4Q7U3N8-F1
#
_entry.id   AF-A0A4Q7U3N8-F1
#
_cell.length_a   1.000
_cell.length_b   1.000
_cell.length_c   1.000
_cell.angle_alpha   90.00
_cell.angle_beta   90.00
_cell.angle_gamma   90.00
#
_symmetry.space_group_name_H-M   'P 1'
#
loop_
_entity.id
_entity.type
_entity.pdbx_description
1 polymer ?
#
loop_
_entity_poly.entity_id
_entity_poly.type
_entity_poly.pdbx_seq_one_letter_code
_entity_poly.pdbx_strand_id
1 'polypeptide(L)'
;MRFTVNRDVFSEAVSFAVKLLPQRPTQPLLSGALIEAEGEHLTVSSFDYEVSARTSVLAEVSEPGRALVSGRLLSEIAQRLPHADVEVSLLESRVEVRCGSASFSLPAMPVEEYPQVPRVDDVTGAVPADVFADAIAQVSLAASKDDVTPVITGVQFEITDNSLTLTATDRYRVATRGIDWEHEGTQGDLSALVPSKIVTEVGKTFSGDGQVKVAIIKDGERELIAFTGGSKTVTSLLIKGNYPPVGRLFPESVDNYAVVNTAELVEAVGRVGLVLEREAALRFSFAEGTVTLEAAGTESAQAVETVDAHLVGDEMVVSLKPQFLLDGLRSTHSEFARIAFTRTDNPGKPGPVLITSQRSKDEVDEESFKYLLQPNLLLR
;
A
#
# COMPACT_ATOMS: atom_id res chain seq x y z
N MET A 1 -5.87 -14.53 34.53
CA MET A 1 -6.26 -13.57 33.48
C MET A 1 -7.76 -13.58 33.35
N ARG A 2 -8.42 -12.45 33.60
CA ARG A 2 -9.85 -12.24 33.44
C ARG A 2 -10.13 -10.76 33.20
N PHE A 3 -10.93 -10.47 32.17
CA PHE A 3 -11.34 -9.11 31.83
C PHE A 3 -12.72 -9.07 31.17
N THR A 4 -13.34 -7.90 31.21
CA THR A 4 -14.57 -7.57 30.48
C THR A 4 -14.30 -6.39 29.54
N VAL A 5 -14.83 -6.45 28.32
CA VAL A 5 -14.63 -5.42 27.30
C VAL A 5 -15.86 -5.28 26.41
N ASN A 6 -16.10 -4.08 25.89
CA ASN A 6 -17.15 -3.86 24.90
C ASN A 6 -16.90 -4.73 23.66
N ARG A 7 -17.96 -5.34 23.12
CA ARG A 7 -17.89 -6.27 21.99
C ARG A 7 -17.34 -5.67 20.70
N ASP A 8 -17.74 -4.46 20.35
CA ASP A 8 -17.29 -3.84 19.10
C ASP A 8 -15.80 -3.46 19.20
N VAL A 9 -15.39 -2.92 20.35
CA VAL A 9 -13.99 -2.62 20.68
C VAL A 9 -13.13 -3.89 20.64
N PHE A 10 -13.60 -4.99 21.24
CA PHE A 10 -12.89 -6.27 21.22
C PHE A 10 -12.77 -6.84 19.80
N SER A 11 -13.87 -6.82 19.04
CA SER A 11 -13.90 -7.30 17.66
C SER A 11 -12.96 -6.51 16.76
N GLU A 12 -12.92 -5.18 16.90
CA GLU A 12 -12.00 -4.33 16.16
C GLU A 12 -10.54 -4.61 16.56
N ALA A 13 -10.24 -4.68 17.87
CA ALA A 13 -8.90 -4.92 18.37
C ALA A 13 -8.32 -6.26 17.88
N VAL A 14 -9.12 -7.33 17.98
CA VAL A 14 -8.73 -8.65 17.48
C VAL A 14 -8.57 -8.63 15.97
N SER A 15 -9.55 -8.08 15.23
CA SER A 15 -9.51 -8.05 13.77
C SER A 15 -8.28 -7.31 13.25
N PHE A 16 -7.93 -6.18 13.86
CA PHE A 16 -6.71 -5.43 13.55
C PHE A 16 -5.45 -6.27 13.82
N ALA A 17 -5.33 -6.83 15.02
CA ALA A 17 -4.13 -7.58 15.41
C ALA A 17 -3.90 -8.80 14.52
N VAL A 18 -4.95 -9.47 14.05
CA VAL A 18 -4.80 -10.71 13.26
C VAL A 18 -4.73 -10.46 11.75
N LYS A 19 -4.95 -9.23 11.29
CA LYS A 19 -5.04 -8.88 9.86
C LYS A 19 -3.75 -9.19 9.09
N LEU A 20 -2.61 -9.00 9.76
CA LEU A 20 -1.27 -9.20 9.20
C LEU A 20 -0.71 -10.59 9.48
N LEU A 21 -1.49 -11.51 10.07
CA LEU A 21 -1.03 -12.88 10.27
C LEU A 21 -0.74 -13.59 8.94
N PRO A 22 0.35 -14.36 8.87
CA PRO A 22 0.72 -15.07 7.66
C PRO A 22 -0.34 -16.12 7.31
N GLN A 23 -0.57 -16.30 6.00
CA GLN A 23 -1.53 -17.30 5.53
C GLN A 23 -1.11 -18.75 5.84
N ARG A 24 0.21 -18.96 5.85
CA ARG A 24 0.87 -20.23 6.14
C ARG A 24 2.06 -19.95 7.07
N PRO A 25 1.85 -19.93 8.39
CA PRO A 25 2.92 -19.67 9.33
C PRO A 25 3.96 -20.79 9.31
N THR A 26 5.23 -20.45 9.52
CA THR A 26 6.33 -21.41 9.62
C THR A 26 6.23 -22.29 10.87
N GLN A 27 5.60 -21.77 11.93
CA GLN A 27 5.32 -22.47 13.18
C GLN A 27 3.87 -22.23 13.60
N PRO A 28 3.15 -23.26 14.09
CA PRO A 28 1.76 -23.10 14.52
C PRO A 28 1.53 -21.97 15.54
N LEU A 29 2.48 -21.74 16.45
CA LEU A 29 2.38 -20.70 17.47
C LEU A 29 2.24 -19.30 16.87
N LEU A 30 2.86 -19.03 15.71
CA LEU A 30 2.82 -17.74 15.00
C LEU A 30 1.47 -17.48 14.31
N SER A 31 0.54 -18.44 14.33
CA SER A 31 -0.87 -18.18 13.99
C SER A 31 -1.66 -17.52 15.14
N GLY A 32 -0.99 -17.32 16.29
CA GLY A 32 -1.61 -16.86 17.51
C GLY A 32 -1.85 -15.36 17.57
N ALA A 33 -2.93 -14.99 18.26
CA ALA A 33 -3.12 -13.67 18.83
C ALA A 33 -2.74 -13.72 20.31
N LEU A 34 -1.74 -12.93 20.68
CA LEU A 34 -1.35 -12.73 22.07
C LEU A 34 -2.28 -11.69 22.71
N ILE A 35 -2.95 -12.10 23.77
CA ILE A 35 -3.84 -11.28 24.60
C ILE A 35 -3.12 -10.99 25.90
N GLU A 36 -3.00 -9.72 26.27
CA GLU A 36 -2.39 -9.29 27.53
C GLU A 36 -3.38 -8.34 28.24
N ALA A 37 -3.80 -8.71 29.45
CA ALA A 37 -4.67 -7.89 30.29
C ALA A 37 -3.86 -7.38 31.48
N GLU A 38 -3.71 -6.06 31.59
CA GLU A 38 -2.92 -5.41 32.63
C GLU A 38 -3.45 -4.00 32.92
N GLY A 39 -3.56 -3.63 34.20
CA GLY A 39 -4.12 -2.34 34.60
C GLY A 39 -5.57 -2.18 34.11
N GLU A 40 -5.84 -1.11 33.36
CA GLU A 40 -7.16 -0.84 32.76
C GLU A 40 -7.17 -1.13 31.24
N HIS A 41 -6.20 -1.91 30.76
CA HIS A 41 -5.96 -2.11 29.34
C HIS A 41 -5.94 -3.58 28.93
N LEU A 42 -6.50 -3.81 27.76
CA LEU A 42 -6.36 -5.03 26.98
C LEU A 42 -5.46 -4.73 25.79
N THR A 43 -4.31 -5.38 25.72
CA THR A 43 -3.45 -5.39 24.52
C THR A 43 -3.68 -6.67 23.73
N VAL A 44 -3.92 -6.52 22.43
CA VAL A 44 -3.95 -7.65 21.48
C VAL A 44 -2.84 -7.47 20.47
N SER A 45 -2.08 -8.53 20.21
CA SER A 45 -0.96 -8.47 19.28
C SER A 45 -0.75 -9.75 18.49
N SER A 46 -0.06 -9.63 17.35
CA SER A 46 0.43 -10.75 16.55
C SER A 46 1.84 -10.47 16.04
N PHE A 47 2.58 -11.52 15.73
CA PHE A 47 3.96 -11.47 15.28
C PHE A 47 4.33 -12.71 14.47
N ASP A 48 5.10 -12.53 13.40
CA ASP A 48 5.61 -13.63 12.56
C ASP A 48 7.10 -13.54 12.20
N TYR A 49 7.89 -12.78 12.98
CA TYR A 49 9.30 -12.40 12.73
C TYR A 49 9.54 -11.35 11.66
N GLU A 50 8.62 -11.16 10.72
CA GLU A 50 8.73 -10.12 9.69
C GLU A 50 7.85 -8.93 10.03
N VAL A 51 6.66 -9.20 10.54
CA VAL A 51 5.61 -8.22 10.78
C VAL A 51 5.05 -8.40 12.18
N SER A 52 4.64 -7.31 12.79
CA SER A 52 3.81 -7.32 13.99
C SER A 52 2.67 -6.33 13.88
N ALA A 53 1.55 -6.65 14.53
CA ALA A 53 0.45 -5.73 14.76
C ALA A 53 0.13 -5.73 16.25
N ARG A 54 -0.05 -4.56 16.84
CA ARG A 54 -0.36 -4.39 18.25
C ARG A 54 -1.37 -3.27 18.44
N THR A 55 -2.41 -3.52 19.25
CA THR A 55 -3.36 -2.49 19.65
C THR A 55 -3.68 -2.60 21.13
N SER A 56 -3.97 -1.46 21.76
CA SER A 56 -4.42 -1.38 23.15
C SER A 56 -5.77 -0.70 23.23
N VAL A 57 -6.66 -1.26 24.04
CA VAL A 57 -8.02 -0.76 24.28
C VAL A 57 -8.33 -0.76 25.76
N LEU A 58 -9.31 0.06 26.18
CA LEU A 58 -9.79 0.05 27.57
C LEU A 58 -10.59 -1.23 27.84
N ALA A 59 -10.33 -1.84 28.99
CA ALA A 59 -11.05 -3.02 29.46
C ALA A 59 -11.07 -3.05 31.00
N GLU A 60 -12.12 -3.65 31.56
CA GLU A 60 -12.21 -3.91 33.00
C GLU A 60 -11.43 -5.19 33.33
N VAL A 61 -10.19 -5.05 33.76
CA VAL A 61 -9.33 -6.19 34.11
C VAL A 61 -9.52 -6.53 35.58
N SER A 62 -10.11 -7.69 35.87
CA SER A 62 -10.25 -8.19 37.24
C SER A 62 -9.06 -9.03 37.68
N GLU A 63 -8.42 -9.74 36.74
CA GLU A 63 -7.21 -10.52 36.99
C GLU A 63 -6.22 -10.33 35.84
N PRO A 64 -5.03 -9.76 36.10
CA PRO A 64 -4.00 -9.64 35.07
C PRO A 64 -3.56 -10.98 34.51
N GLY A 65 -2.92 -10.93 33.33
CA GLY A 65 -2.23 -12.08 32.76
C GLY A 65 -2.22 -12.07 31.25
N ARG A 66 -1.68 -13.14 30.68
CA ARG A 66 -1.43 -13.26 29.24
C ARG A 66 -1.94 -14.61 28.75
N ALA A 67 -2.47 -14.64 27.54
CA ALA A 67 -2.87 -15.86 26.87
C ALA A 67 -2.60 -15.79 25.37
N LEU A 68 -2.29 -16.93 24.77
CA LEU A 68 -2.08 -17.05 23.33
C LEU A 68 -3.14 -18.00 22.76
N VAL A 69 -3.90 -17.58 21.76
CA VAL A 69 -4.96 -18.38 21.12
C VAL A 69 -4.89 -18.26 19.61
N SER A 70 -5.51 -19.18 18.87
CA SER A 70 -5.63 -19.07 17.41
C SER A 70 -6.27 -17.73 17.01
N GLY A 71 -5.50 -16.86 16.35
CA GLY A 71 -5.94 -15.51 16.03
C GLY A 71 -7.11 -15.50 15.05
N ARG A 72 -7.07 -16.37 14.03
CA ARG A 72 -8.16 -16.51 13.06
C ARG A 72 -9.47 -16.92 13.71
N LEU A 73 -9.42 -17.96 14.55
CA LEU A 73 -10.61 -18.45 15.23
C LEU A 73 -11.16 -17.39 16.19
N LEU A 74 -10.28 -16.69 16.92
CA LEU A 74 -10.71 -15.62 17.82
C LEU A 74 -11.38 -14.47 17.06
N SER A 75 -10.81 -14.06 15.92
CA SER A 75 -11.38 -13.00 15.07
C SER A 75 -12.75 -13.40 14.52
N GLU A 76 -12.87 -14.62 14.01
CA GLU A 76 -14.13 -15.19 13.54
C GLU A 76 -15.22 -15.28 14.63
N ILE A 77 -14.82 -15.54 15.87
CA ILE A 77 -15.72 -15.53 17.02
C ILE A 77 -16.12 -14.10 17.34
N ALA A 78 -15.15 -13.19 17.52
CA ALA A 78 -15.37 -11.81 17.96
C ALA A 78 -16.33 -11.06 17.03
N GLN A 79 -16.19 -11.24 15.70
CA GLN A 79 -17.08 -10.63 14.70
C GLN A 79 -18.52 -11.14 14.76
N ARG A 80 -18.76 -12.33 15.33
CA ARG A 80 -20.08 -12.99 15.39
C ARG A 80 -20.72 -12.96 16.77
N LEU A 81 -20.06 -12.37 17.77
CA LEU A 81 -20.61 -12.24 19.11
C LEU A 81 -21.90 -11.37 19.11
N PRO A 82 -22.88 -11.66 19.98
CA PRO A 82 -24.07 -10.83 20.12
C PRO A 82 -23.74 -9.44 20.70
N HIS A 83 -24.71 -8.52 20.69
CA HIS A 83 -24.55 -7.18 21.26
C HIS A 83 -24.65 -7.20 22.80
N ALA A 84 -23.60 -7.68 23.45
CA ALA A 84 -23.41 -7.64 24.90
C ALA A 84 -21.91 -7.51 25.20
N ASP A 85 -21.53 -7.20 26.43
CA ASP A 85 -20.10 -7.19 26.80
C ASP A 85 -19.49 -8.58 26.68
N VAL A 86 -18.18 -8.60 26.42
CA VAL A 86 -17.39 -9.82 26.25
C VAL A 86 -16.58 -10.05 27.51
N GLU A 87 -16.86 -11.14 28.19
CA GLU A 87 -16.07 -11.63 29.31
C GLU A 87 -15.08 -12.67 28.81
N VAL A 88 -13.80 -12.47 29.09
CA VAL A 88 -12.73 -13.39 28.73
C VAL A 88 -12.00 -13.85 29.98
N SER A 89 -11.76 -15.16 30.11
CA SER A 89 -10.98 -15.72 31.21
C SER A 89 -10.07 -16.85 30.77
N LEU A 90 -8.87 -16.92 31.34
CA LEU A 90 -7.97 -18.05 31.19
C LEU A 90 -8.19 -19.04 32.34
N LEU A 91 -8.68 -20.24 32.01
CA LEU A 91 -8.90 -21.34 32.94
C LEU A 91 -8.01 -22.51 32.52
N GLU A 92 -7.02 -22.83 33.35
CA GLU A 92 -6.02 -23.86 33.06
C GLU A 92 -5.34 -23.62 31.70
N SER A 93 -5.65 -24.47 30.70
CA SER A 93 -5.10 -24.43 29.35
C SER A 93 -6.11 -23.93 28.31
N ARG A 94 -7.20 -23.27 28.73
CA ARG A 94 -8.27 -22.80 27.84
C ARG A 94 -8.65 -21.34 28.09
N VAL A 95 -8.90 -20.62 27.02
CA VAL A 95 -9.48 -19.27 27.06
C VAL A 95 -10.98 -19.38 26.81
N GLU A 96 -11.76 -19.04 27.83
CA GLU A 96 -13.21 -18.93 27.74
C GLU A 96 -13.59 -17.53 27.29
N VAL A 97 -14.42 -17.42 26.25
CA VAL A 97 -14.99 -16.17 25.74
C VAL A 97 -16.51 -16.27 25.88
N ARG A 98 -17.10 -15.40 26.69
CA ARG A 98 -18.55 -15.35 26.95
C ARG A 98 -19.12 -14.01 26.54
N CYS A 99 -20.29 -14.03 25.91
CA CYS A 99 -21.00 -12.82 25.51
C CYS A 99 -22.50 -13.12 25.43
N GLY A 100 -23.27 -12.58 26.37
CA GLY A 100 -24.70 -12.91 26.50
C GLY A 100 -24.92 -14.42 26.64
N SER A 101 -25.68 -15.02 25.72
CA SER A 101 -25.94 -16.46 25.71
C SER A 101 -24.87 -17.31 25.01
N ALA A 102 -23.85 -16.69 24.40
CA ALA A 102 -22.78 -17.39 23.70
C ALA A 102 -21.60 -17.67 24.63
N SER A 103 -21.04 -18.87 24.54
CA SER A 103 -19.83 -19.28 25.27
C SER A 103 -18.94 -20.10 24.34
N PHE A 104 -17.67 -19.72 24.24
CA PHE A 104 -16.66 -20.41 23.45
C PHE A 104 -15.48 -20.77 24.35
N SER A 105 -14.87 -21.93 24.08
CA SER A 105 -13.71 -22.42 24.83
C SER A 105 -12.58 -22.74 23.86
N LEU A 106 -11.58 -21.87 23.77
CA LEU A 106 -10.45 -22.02 22.86
C LEU A 106 -9.25 -22.67 23.60
N PRO A 107 -8.54 -23.62 22.97
CA PRO A 107 -7.28 -24.10 23.52
C PRO A 107 -6.25 -22.96 23.53
N ALA A 108 -5.60 -22.76 24.68
CA ALA A 108 -4.47 -21.86 24.79
C ALA A 108 -3.21 -22.54 24.21
N MET A 109 -2.38 -21.75 23.53
CA MET A 109 -1.06 -22.15 23.06
C MET A 109 0.00 -21.78 24.12
N PRO A 110 1.20 -22.40 24.10
CA PRO A 110 2.28 -22.09 25.05
C PRO A 110 2.75 -20.63 24.92
N VAL A 111 2.22 -19.74 25.76
CA VAL A 111 2.51 -18.29 25.69
C VAL A 111 3.98 -17.96 25.96
N GLU A 112 4.65 -18.77 26.78
CA GLU A 112 6.08 -18.59 27.12
C GLU A 112 7.02 -18.93 25.96
N GLU A 113 6.54 -19.68 24.96
CA GLU A 113 7.27 -19.95 23.72
C GLU A 113 7.01 -18.88 22.65
N TYR A 114 6.06 -17.96 22.88
CA TYR A 114 5.75 -16.89 21.94
C TYR A 114 6.86 -15.83 21.97
N PRO A 115 7.44 -15.48 20.81
CA PRO A 115 8.45 -14.44 20.75
C PRO A 115 7.94 -13.12 21.30
N GLN A 116 8.87 -12.33 21.84
CA GLN A 116 8.54 -10.98 22.28
C GLN A 116 8.19 -10.11 21.06
N VAL A 117 7.00 -9.52 21.09
CA VAL A 117 6.56 -8.56 20.08
C VAL A 117 7.41 -7.28 20.21
N PRO A 118 8.02 -6.79 19.13
CA PRO A 118 8.80 -5.56 19.16
C PRO A 118 8.00 -4.39 19.73
N ARG A 119 8.65 -3.59 20.59
CA ARG A 119 8.13 -2.30 21.04
C ARG A 119 8.98 -1.21 20.41
N VAL A 120 8.33 -0.26 19.77
CA VAL A 120 8.98 0.86 19.10
C VAL A 120 8.37 2.12 19.68
N ASP A 121 9.15 2.78 20.54
CA ASP A 121 8.75 4.01 21.22
C ASP A 121 9.34 5.26 20.53
N ASP A 122 10.42 5.08 19.75
CA ASP A 122 11.04 6.14 18.96
C ASP A 122 10.09 6.62 17.84
N VAL A 123 10.23 7.89 17.45
CA VAL A 123 9.50 8.48 16.32
C VAL A 123 10.50 9.24 15.45
N THR A 124 10.54 8.90 14.16
CA THR A 124 11.33 9.64 13.18
C THR A 124 10.57 10.89 12.73
N GLY A 125 9.27 10.74 12.48
CA GLY A 125 8.38 11.86 12.15
C GLY A 125 6.94 11.41 11.95
N ALA A 126 6.12 12.32 11.43
CA ALA A 126 4.69 12.11 11.25
C ALA A 126 4.21 12.65 9.90
N VAL A 127 3.09 12.09 9.46
CA VAL A 127 2.38 12.49 8.23
C VAL A 127 0.87 12.50 8.47
N PRO A 128 0.10 13.37 7.81
CA PRO A 128 -1.36 13.29 7.82
C PRO A 128 -1.84 11.95 7.27
N ALA A 129 -2.73 11.28 7.98
CA ALA A 129 -3.06 9.89 7.72
C ALA A 129 -3.70 9.67 6.34
N ASP A 130 -4.63 10.54 5.94
CA ASP A 130 -5.33 10.43 4.65
C ASP A 130 -4.42 10.77 3.47
N VAL A 131 -3.53 11.75 3.63
CA VAL A 131 -2.51 12.10 2.62
C VAL A 131 -1.54 10.94 2.43
N PHE A 132 -1.13 10.30 3.52
CA PHE A 132 -0.26 9.13 3.47
C PHE A 132 -0.95 7.92 2.83
N ALA A 133 -2.23 7.67 3.16
CA ALA A 133 -3.03 6.62 2.55
C ALA A 133 -3.19 6.81 1.03
N ASP A 134 -3.47 8.05 0.59
CA ASP A 134 -3.56 8.40 -0.83
C ASP A 134 -2.23 8.15 -1.57
N ALA A 135 -1.13 8.65 -0.99
CA ALA A 135 0.20 8.47 -1.56
C ALA A 135 0.61 7.00 -1.68
N ILE A 136 0.30 6.20 -0.67
CA ILE A 136 0.50 4.75 -0.67
C ILE A 136 -0.27 4.09 -1.81
N ALA A 137 -1.54 4.46 -2.01
CA ALA A 137 -2.41 3.86 -3.03
C ALA A 137 -1.90 4.18 -4.45
N GLN A 138 -1.44 5.41 -4.67
CA GLN A 138 -0.87 5.86 -5.94
C GLN A 138 0.43 5.16 -6.31
N VAL A 139 1.29 4.90 -5.31
CA VAL A 139 2.65 4.38 -5.55
C VAL A 139 2.70 2.85 -5.51
N SER A 140 2.06 2.20 -4.54
CA SER A 140 2.26 0.77 -4.26
C SER A 140 1.86 -0.16 -5.41
N LEU A 141 0.97 0.29 -6.31
CA LEU A 141 0.59 -0.47 -7.50
C LEU A 141 1.77 -0.73 -8.45
N ALA A 142 2.78 0.14 -8.43
CA ALA A 142 3.93 0.02 -9.33
C ALA A 142 4.98 -0.97 -8.82
N ALA A 143 4.85 -1.48 -7.59
CA ALA A 143 5.78 -2.45 -7.03
C ALA A 143 5.65 -3.82 -7.72
N SER A 144 6.78 -4.52 -7.86
CA SER A 144 6.80 -5.90 -8.36
C SER A 144 6.03 -6.84 -7.43
N LYS A 145 5.26 -7.75 -8.04
CA LYS A 145 4.63 -8.88 -7.33
C LYS A 145 5.47 -10.16 -7.40
N ASP A 146 6.55 -10.13 -8.16
CA ASP A 146 7.49 -11.23 -8.34
C ASP A 146 8.68 -11.06 -7.39
N ASP A 147 8.97 -12.12 -6.63
CA ASP A 147 10.03 -12.18 -5.63
C ASP A 147 11.42 -12.48 -6.23
N VAL A 148 11.55 -12.63 -7.56
CA VAL A 148 12.84 -12.81 -8.26
C VAL A 148 13.82 -11.66 -7.99
N THR A 149 13.30 -10.44 -7.79
CA THR A 149 14.12 -9.28 -7.38
C THR A 149 13.47 -8.62 -6.18
N PRO A 150 13.82 -9.07 -4.95
CA PRO A 150 13.13 -8.64 -3.73
C PRO A 150 13.14 -7.12 -3.52
N VAL A 151 14.20 -6.42 -3.95
CA VAL A 151 14.28 -4.96 -3.73
C VAL A 151 13.15 -4.20 -4.42
N ILE A 152 12.63 -4.67 -5.56
CA ILE A 152 11.54 -3.98 -6.28
C ILE A 152 10.14 -4.46 -5.86
N THR A 153 10.03 -5.39 -4.90
CA THR A 153 8.74 -5.72 -4.27
C THR A 153 8.39 -4.74 -3.15
N GLY A 154 9.34 -3.89 -2.74
CA GLY A 154 9.16 -2.82 -1.78
C GLY A 154 8.82 -1.47 -2.40
N VAL A 155 8.37 -0.57 -1.53
CA VAL A 155 8.25 0.87 -1.77
C VAL A 155 9.42 1.54 -1.05
N GLN A 156 10.19 2.31 -1.80
CA GLN A 156 11.27 3.12 -1.25
C GLN A 156 10.68 4.38 -0.61
N PHE A 157 11.02 4.60 0.66
CA PHE A 157 10.72 5.81 1.40
C PHE A 157 12.02 6.62 1.43
N GLU A 158 11.97 7.87 1.01
CA GLU A 158 13.08 8.82 1.08
C GLU A 158 12.61 10.06 1.84
N ILE A 159 13.15 10.25 3.03
CA ILE A 159 12.87 11.37 3.92
C ILE A 159 14.00 12.38 3.75
N THR A 160 13.63 13.62 3.49
CA THR A 160 14.50 14.79 3.51
C THR A 160 13.89 15.85 4.45
N ASP A 161 14.51 17.02 4.56
CA ASP A 161 14.20 18.05 5.58
C ASP A 161 12.71 18.28 5.87
N ASN A 162 11.81 18.34 4.89
CA ASN A 162 10.37 18.49 5.15
C ASN A 162 9.50 17.62 4.21
N SER A 163 10.07 16.58 3.60
CA SER A 163 9.32 15.75 2.65
C SER A 163 9.59 14.27 2.82
N LEU A 164 8.55 13.48 2.63
CA LEU A 164 8.61 12.04 2.42
C LEU A 164 8.26 11.74 0.97
N THR A 165 9.20 11.16 0.23
CA THR A 165 8.98 10.66 -1.13
C THR A 165 8.81 9.15 -1.10
N LEU A 166 7.71 8.66 -1.64
CA LEU A 166 7.44 7.25 -1.86
C LEU A 166 7.71 6.91 -3.31
N THR A 167 8.49 5.85 -3.58
CA THR A 167 8.79 5.41 -4.95
C THR A 167 8.65 3.90 -5.09
N ALA A 168 7.98 3.44 -6.16
CA ALA A 168 7.84 2.03 -6.49
C ALA A 168 8.06 1.75 -7.98
N THR A 169 8.60 0.58 -8.32
CA THR A 169 8.81 0.13 -9.70
C THR A 169 8.74 -1.38 -9.84
N ASP A 170 8.37 -1.85 -11.03
CA ASP A 170 8.38 -3.25 -11.46
C ASP A 170 9.25 -3.45 -12.72
N ARG A 171 10.16 -2.49 -12.98
CA ARG A 171 11.00 -2.34 -14.18
C ARG A 171 10.30 -1.79 -15.42
N TYR A 172 8.97 -1.85 -15.50
CA TYR A 172 8.21 -1.36 -16.65
C TYR A 172 7.53 -0.03 -16.37
N ARG A 173 7.21 0.23 -15.10
CA ARG A 173 6.72 1.52 -14.64
C ARG A 173 7.42 1.99 -13.38
N VAL A 174 7.33 3.29 -13.13
CA VAL A 174 7.81 3.94 -11.91
C VAL A 174 6.71 4.87 -11.44
N ALA A 175 6.27 4.74 -10.19
CA ALA A 175 5.38 5.69 -9.55
C ALA A 175 6.16 6.38 -8.42
N THR A 176 6.02 7.70 -8.32
CA THR A 176 6.57 8.47 -7.21
C THR A 176 5.55 9.47 -6.69
N ARG A 177 5.50 9.62 -5.37
CA ARG A 177 4.65 10.60 -4.67
C ARG A 177 5.43 11.26 -3.55
N GLY A 178 5.56 12.59 -3.62
CA GLY A 178 6.04 13.41 -2.51
C GLY A 178 4.88 13.88 -1.64
N ILE A 179 5.08 13.87 -0.32
CA ILE A 179 4.18 14.44 0.68
C ILE A 179 4.96 15.19 1.75
N ASP A 180 4.32 16.13 2.42
CA ASP A 180 4.91 16.85 3.55
C ASP A 180 5.24 15.89 4.70
N TRP A 181 6.35 16.16 5.37
CA TRP A 181 6.85 15.36 6.48
C TRP A 181 7.16 16.23 7.69
N GLU A 182 6.62 15.86 8.85
CA GLU A 182 6.86 16.53 10.12
C GLU A 182 7.92 15.76 10.92
N HIS A 183 9.12 16.31 11.09
CA HIS A 183 10.14 15.68 11.92
C HIS A 183 9.79 15.75 13.41
N GLU A 184 9.82 14.61 14.10
CA GLU A 184 9.72 14.52 15.56
C GLU A 184 11.04 14.04 16.22
N GLY A 185 12.03 13.64 15.42
CA GLY A 185 13.31 13.09 15.89
C GLY A 185 14.55 13.75 15.26
N THR A 186 15.62 12.97 15.09
CA THR A 186 16.87 13.45 14.52
C THR A 186 16.68 13.84 13.05
N GLN A 187 17.00 15.11 12.73
CA GLN A 187 17.02 15.58 11.35
C GLN A 187 18.14 14.92 10.55
N GLY A 188 17.82 14.52 9.32
CA GLY A 188 18.77 13.98 8.37
C GLY A 188 18.09 13.20 7.26
N ASP A 189 18.78 13.09 6.12
CA ASP A 189 18.32 12.28 5.02
C ASP A 189 18.29 10.81 5.41
N LEU A 190 17.14 10.18 5.24
CA LEU A 190 16.93 8.78 5.56
C LEU A 190 16.20 8.09 4.43
N SER A 191 16.63 6.88 4.08
CA SER A 191 15.89 6.04 3.16
C SER A 191 15.47 4.74 3.83
N ALA A 192 14.34 4.16 3.46
CA ALA A 192 13.92 2.84 3.93
C ALA A 192 13.20 2.10 2.83
N LEU A 193 13.40 0.79 2.73
CA LEU A 193 12.70 -0.03 1.75
C LEU A 193 11.70 -0.93 2.44
N VAL A 194 10.42 -0.64 2.25
CA VAL A 194 9.33 -1.26 3.00
C VAL A 194 8.56 -2.21 2.09
N PRO A 195 8.24 -3.46 2.49
CA PRO A 195 7.45 -4.36 1.66
C PRO A 195 6.11 -3.75 1.24
N SER A 196 5.81 -3.73 -0.07
CA SER A 196 4.62 -3.05 -0.63
C SER A 196 3.30 -3.55 -0.05
N LYS A 197 3.21 -4.84 0.29
CA LYS A 197 2.04 -5.43 0.96
C LYS A 197 1.78 -4.78 2.31
N ILE A 198 2.82 -4.50 3.08
CA ILE A 198 2.70 -3.87 4.40
C ILE A 198 2.34 -2.40 4.24
N VAL A 199 3.02 -1.69 3.34
CA VAL A 199 2.71 -0.29 3.02
C VAL A 199 1.23 -0.14 2.63
N THR A 200 0.73 -1.00 1.73
CA THR A 200 -0.67 -1.01 1.31
C THR A 200 -1.63 -1.23 2.48
N GLU A 201 -1.32 -2.17 3.37
CA GLU A 201 -2.18 -2.44 4.52
C GLU A 201 -2.14 -1.33 5.57
N VAL A 202 -0.99 -0.69 5.79
CA VAL A 202 -0.83 0.51 6.63
C VAL A 202 -1.71 1.64 6.11
N GLY A 203 -1.65 1.95 4.80
CA GLY A 203 -2.48 2.99 4.20
C GLY A 203 -3.99 2.78 4.42
N LYS A 204 -4.47 1.53 4.29
CA LYS A 204 -5.87 1.19 4.57
C LYS A 204 -6.22 1.24 6.06
N THR A 205 -5.27 0.91 6.92
CA THR A 205 -5.50 0.69 8.35
C THR A 205 -5.63 2.01 9.11
N PHE A 206 -4.78 2.98 8.76
CA PHE A 206 -4.68 4.24 9.47
C PHE A 206 -5.40 5.39 8.77
N SER A 207 -6.01 5.18 7.60
CA SER A 207 -6.85 6.21 6.99
C SER A 207 -7.94 6.64 7.98
N GLY A 208 -8.11 7.96 8.15
CA GLY A 208 -9.00 8.55 9.13
C GLY A 208 -8.43 8.75 10.54
N ASP A 209 -7.25 8.23 10.88
CA ASP A 209 -6.64 8.37 12.23
C ASP A 209 -5.99 9.75 12.48
N GLY A 210 -6.21 10.73 11.59
CA GLY A 210 -5.68 12.10 11.68
C GLY A 210 -4.20 12.19 11.30
N GLN A 211 -3.32 11.59 12.09
CA GLN A 211 -1.88 11.50 11.83
C GLN A 211 -1.34 10.10 12.04
N VAL A 212 -0.32 9.75 11.24
CA VAL A 212 0.47 8.51 11.38
C VAL A 212 1.89 8.88 11.77
N LYS A 213 2.33 8.38 12.92
CA LYS A 213 3.73 8.44 13.35
C LYS A 213 4.51 7.30 12.73
N VAL A 214 5.69 7.62 12.22
CA VAL A 214 6.58 6.68 11.55
C VAL A 214 7.91 6.67 12.28
N ALA A 215 8.40 5.47 12.57
CA ALA A 215 9.69 5.23 13.19
C ALA A 215 10.51 4.30 12.30
N ILE A 216 11.72 4.72 11.93
CA ILE A 216 12.65 3.91 11.14
C ILE A 216 13.87 3.64 12.00
N ILE A 217 14.12 2.36 12.27
CA ILE A 217 15.19 1.88 13.14
C ILE A 217 16.18 1.11 12.27
N LYS A 218 17.41 1.59 12.20
CA LYS A 218 18.49 0.99 11.36
C LYS A 218 19.73 0.58 12.15
N ASP A 219 19.80 0.94 13.40
CA ASP A 219 20.88 0.66 14.34
C ASP A 219 20.69 -0.70 15.00
N GLY A 220 20.74 -1.77 14.20
CA GLY A 220 20.64 -3.13 14.71
C GLY A 220 20.87 -4.21 13.64
N GLU A 221 20.86 -5.49 14.05
CA GLU A 221 20.94 -6.61 13.11
C GLU A 221 19.70 -6.69 12.18
N ARG A 222 18.58 -6.15 12.67
CA ARG A 222 17.28 -6.10 12.01
C ARG A 222 16.85 -4.65 11.87
N GLU A 223 16.79 -4.19 10.63
CA GLU A 223 16.23 -2.89 10.30
C GLU A 223 14.71 -2.99 10.30
N LEU A 224 14.05 -2.09 11.03
CA LEU A 224 12.61 -2.10 11.26
C LEU A 224 11.99 -0.75 10.88
N ILE A 225 10.72 -0.80 10.53
CA ILE A 225 9.86 0.37 10.46
C ILE A 225 8.61 0.12 11.31
N ALA A 226 8.16 1.14 12.02
CA ALA A 226 6.89 1.14 12.75
C ALA A 226 5.99 2.28 12.26
N PHE A 227 4.69 1.98 12.20
CA PHE A 227 3.62 2.91 11.89
C PHE A 227 2.64 2.90 13.06
N THR A 228 2.38 4.07 13.65
CA THR A 228 1.50 4.21 14.81
C THR A 228 0.45 5.28 14.55
N GLY A 229 -0.82 4.93 14.75
CA GLY A 229 -1.97 5.81 14.70
C GLY A 229 -2.93 5.46 15.83
N GLY A 230 -3.29 6.45 16.64
CA GLY A 230 -4.05 6.21 17.88
C GLY A 230 -3.38 5.16 18.78
N SER A 231 -4.10 4.07 19.09
CA SER A 231 -3.59 2.96 19.90
C SER A 231 -3.07 1.77 19.08
N LYS A 232 -3.04 1.88 17.75
CA LYS A 232 -2.65 0.82 16.80
C LYS A 232 -1.21 1.05 16.34
N THR A 233 -0.42 -0.01 16.34
CA THR A 233 0.95 -0.02 15.82
C THR A 233 1.16 -1.22 14.91
N VAL A 234 1.77 -0.98 13.75
CA VAL A 234 2.25 -2.02 12.83
C VAL A 234 3.75 -1.88 12.72
N THR A 235 4.50 -2.97 12.90
CA THR A 235 5.95 -3.00 12.64
C THR A 235 6.27 -3.95 11.51
N SER A 236 7.29 -3.65 10.70
CA SER A 236 7.78 -4.52 9.64
C SER A 236 9.30 -4.50 9.57
N LEU A 237 9.90 -5.63 9.21
CA LEU A 237 11.27 -5.65 8.71
C LEU A 237 11.36 -4.83 7.43
N LEU A 238 12.47 -4.10 7.31
CA LEU A 238 12.88 -3.45 6.07
C LEU A 238 13.53 -4.48 5.13
N ILE A 239 13.31 -4.30 3.83
CA ILE A 239 13.98 -5.09 2.81
C ILE A 239 15.42 -4.61 2.71
N LYS A 240 16.36 -5.54 2.89
CA LYS A 240 17.79 -5.26 2.72
C LYS A 240 18.14 -5.17 1.22
N GLY A 241 18.88 -4.14 0.84
CA GLY A 241 19.43 -3.99 -0.51
C GLY A 241 19.34 -2.57 -1.03
N ASN A 242 19.94 -2.35 -2.19
CA ASN A 242 19.91 -1.06 -2.87
C ASN A 242 18.72 -0.98 -3.81
N TYR A 243 17.85 0.00 -3.61
CA TYR A 243 16.79 0.30 -4.55
C TYR A 243 17.39 0.88 -5.85
N PRO A 244 16.89 0.51 -7.04
CA PRO A 244 17.39 1.09 -8.28
C PRO A 244 17.15 2.61 -8.32
N PRO A 245 18.09 3.43 -8.83
CA PRO A 245 17.99 4.90 -8.83
C PRO A 245 17.02 5.42 -9.90
N VAL A 246 15.76 4.95 -9.87
CA VAL A 246 14.73 5.23 -10.88
C VAL A 246 14.25 6.68 -10.86
N GLY A 247 14.47 7.42 -9.77
CA GLY A 247 14.16 8.85 -9.70
C GLY A 247 14.86 9.67 -10.80
N ARG A 248 16.03 9.23 -11.27
CA ARG A 248 16.77 9.87 -12.37
C ARG A 248 16.15 9.66 -13.76
N LEU A 249 15.13 8.80 -13.87
CA LEU A 249 14.44 8.53 -15.13
C LEU A 249 13.36 9.57 -15.43
N PHE A 250 12.94 10.36 -14.44
CA PHE A 250 11.98 11.43 -14.65
C PHE A 250 12.66 12.60 -15.38
N PRO A 251 12.09 13.07 -16.50
CA PRO A 251 12.63 14.20 -17.24
C PRO A 251 12.48 15.50 -16.43
N GLU A 252 13.45 16.42 -16.55
CA GLU A 252 13.37 17.76 -15.95
C GLU A 252 12.39 18.67 -16.71
N SER A 253 12.25 18.48 -18.01
CA SER A 253 11.31 19.22 -18.86
C SER A 253 10.66 18.32 -19.91
N VAL A 254 9.42 18.66 -20.27
CA VAL A 254 8.65 17.94 -21.28
C VAL A 254 7.96 18.92 -22.24
N ASP A 255 8.44 18.94 -23.49
CA ASP A 255 7.95 19.87 -24.51
C ASP A 255 6.76 19.31 -25.30
N ASN A 256 6.70 17.99 -25.45
CA ASN A 256 5.67 17.28 -26.20
C ASN A 256 4.75 16.51 -25.25
N TYR A 257 3.46 16.82 -25.23
CA TYR A 257 2.49 16.17 -24.36
C TYR A 257 1.06 16.25 -24.89
N ALA A 258 0.21 15.35 -24.42
CA ALA A 258 -1.23 15.38 -24.64
C ALA A 258 -1.98 15.54 -23.31
N VAL A 259 -3.06 16.30 -23.33
CA VAL A 259 -4.00 16.45 -22.21
C VAL A 259 -5.30 15.76 -22.58
N VAL A 260 -5.77 14.86 -21.72
CA VAL A 260 -6.95 14.02 -21.97
C VAL A 260 -7.85 14.01 -20.74
N ASN A 261 -9.17 13.88 -20.94
CA ASN A 261 -10.06 13.58 -19.82
C ASN A 261 -9.74 12.17 -19.29
N THR A 262 -9.42 12.08 -18.00
CA THR A 262 -8.96 10.83 -17.37
C THR A 262 -10.02 9.76 -17.45
N ALA A 263 -11.29 10.10 -17.18
CA ALA A 263 -12.39 9.15 -17.16
C ALA A 263 -12.71 8.61 -18.57
N GLU A 264 -12.75 9.50 -19.56
CA GLU A 264 -12.99 9.10 -20.96
C GLU A 264 -11.91 8.16 -21.49
N LEU A 265 -10.62 8.48 -21.24
CA LEU A 265 -9.53 7.62 -21.68
C LEU A 265 -9.51 6.29 -20.93
N VAL A 266 -9.77 6.27 -19.62
CA VAL A 266 -9.87 5.02 -18.84
C VAL A 266 -10.94 4.09 -19.40
N GLU A 267 -12.11 4.65 -19.71
CA GLU A 267 -13.24 3.91 -20.26
C GLU A 267 -12.95 3.39 -21.68
N ALA A 268 -12.33 4.21 -22.54
CA ALA A 268 -11.92 3.81 -23.88
C ALA A 268 -10.86 2.70 -23.86
N VAL A 269 -9.84 2.81 -23.00
CA VAL A 269 -8.83 1.75 -22.81
C VAL A 269 -9.48 0.45 -22.33
N GLY A 270 -10.47 0.55 -21.44
CA GLY A 270 -11.24 -0.59 -20.95
C GLY A 270 -12.01 -1.30 -22.07
N ARG A 271 -12.69 -0.55 -22.94
CA ARG A 271 -13.46 -1.11 -24.07
C ARG A 271 -12.58 -1.68 -25.18
N VAL A 272 -11.62 -0.89 -25.67
CA VAL A 272 -10.74 -1.30 -26.78
C VAL A 272 -9.83 -2.45 -26.35
N GLY A 273 -9.42 -2.50 -25.08
CA GLY A 273 -8.61 -3.58 -24.54
C GLY A 273 -9.31 -4.96 -24.51
N LEU A 274 -10.64 -5.04 -24.65
CA LEU A 274 -11.39 -6.31 -24.60
C LEU A 274 -10.99 -7.30 -25.70
N VAL A 275 -10.50 -6.80 -26.84
CA VAL A 275 -10.07 -7.67 -27.96
C VAL A 275 -8.63 -8.15 -27.82
N LEU A 276 -7.85 -7.61 -26.87
CA LEU A 276 -6.44 -7.96 -26.72
C LEU A 276 -6.27 -9.31 -26.03
N GLU A 277 -5.29 -10.08 -26.49
CA GLU A 277 -4.78 -11.21 -25.71
C GLU A 277 -4.07 -10.71 -24.44
N ARG A 278 -3.94 -11.62 -23.46
CA ARG A 278 -3.24 -11.32 -22.21
C ARG A 278 -1.79 -10.89 -22.52
N GLU A 279 -1.37 -9.76 -21.95
CA GLU A 279 -0.06 -9.09 -22.12
C GLU A 279 0.15 -8.25 -23.39
N ALA A 280 -0.79 -8.25 -24.35
CA ALA A 280 -0.64 -7.45 -25.57
C ALA A 280 -0.75 -5.93 -25.31
N ALA A 281 -0.07 -5.16 -26.15
CA ALA A 281 -0.06 -3.70 -26.08
C ALA A 281 -1.21 -3.09 -26.89
N LEU A 282 -1.77 -1.98 -26.42
CA LEU A 282 -2.70 -1.15 -27.17
C LEU A 282 -1.93 -0.04 -27.88
N ARG A 283 -2.23 0.21 -29.16
CA ARG A 283 -1.63 1.30 -29.94
C ARG A 283 -2.42 2.58 -29.68
N PHE A 284 -1.70 3.67 -29.44
CA PHE A 284 -2.25 5.02 -29.26
C PHE A 284 -1.63 5.94 -30.30
N SER A 285 -2.45 6.62 -31.08
CA SER A 285 -2.04 7.65 -32.03
C SER A 285 -2.58 9.00 -31.58
N PHE A 286 -1.70 9.87 -31.11
CA PHE A 286 -2.01 11.23 -30.70
C PHE A 286 -1.82 12.16 -31.88
N ALA A 287 -2.87 12.90 -32.23
CA ALA A 287 -2.89 13.91 -33.27
C ALA A 287 -3.59 15.18 -32.75
N GLU A 288 -3.63 16.22 -33.57
CA GLU A 288 -4.35 17.45 -33.20
C GLU A 288 -5.82 17.13 -32.88
N GLY A 289 -6.24 17.49 -31.67
CA GLY A 289 -7.61 17.34 -31.18
C GLY A 289 -8.00 15.94 -30.69
N THR A 290 -7.21 14.88 -30.92
CA THR A 290 -7.65 13.50 -30.65
C THR A 290 -6.53 12.54 -30.25
N VAL A 291 -6.91 11.47 -29.55
CA VAL A 291 -6.14 10.24 -29.42
C VAL A 291 -6.97 9.07 -29.94
N THR A 292 -6.40 8.30 -30.87
CA THR A 292 -7.02 7.08 -31.41
C THR A 292 -6.36 5.85 -30.82
N LEU A 293 -7.18 4.98 -30.22
CA LEU A 293 -6.79 3.71 -29.60
C LEU A 293 -7.11 2.58 -30.59
N GLU A 294 -6.15 1.70 -30.84
CA GLU A 294 -6.32 0.57 -31.78
C GLU A 294 -5.79 -0.73 -31.19
N ALA A 295 -6.64 -1.75 -31.21
CA ALA A 295 -6.29 -3.13 -30.84
C ALA A 295 -6.67 -4.11 -31.93
N ALA A 296 -5.80 -5.11 -32.13
CA ALA A 296 -6.08 -6.29 -32.93
C ALA A 296 -5.90 -7.54 -32.06
N GLY A 297 -6.95 -8.34 -31.99
CA GLY A 297 -7.02 -9.59 -31.24
C GLY A 297 -6.86 -10.83 -32.11
N THR A 298 -7.13 -11.99 -31.51
CA THR A 298 -7.31 -13.24 -32.24
C THR A 298 -8.64 -13.28 -32.97
N GLU A 299 -8.79 -14.25 -33.89
CA GLU A 299 -10.03 -14.49 -34.64
C GLU A 299 -10.53 -13.27 -35.45
N SER A 300 -9.60 -12.39 -35.86
CA SER A 300 -9.89 -11.17 -36.61
C SER A 300 -10.73 -10.13 -35.83
N ALA A 301 -10.81 -10.23 -34.50
CA ALA A 301 -11.40 -9.20 -33.66
C ALA A 301 -10.54 -7.94 -33.69
N GLN A 302 -11.15 -6.79 -33.95
CA GLN A 302 -10.49 -5.48 -33.97
C GLN A 302 -11.36 -4.47 -33.24
N ALA A 303 -10.72 -3.53 -32.57
CA ALA A 303 -11.40 -2.42 -31.91
C ALA A 303 -10.63 -1.13 -32.16
N VAL A 304 -11.37 -0.07 -32.48
CA VAL A 304 -10.86 1.29 -32.66
C VAL A 304 -11.79 2.24 -31.94
N GLU A 305 -11.22 3.15 -31.16
CA GLU A 305 -11.97 4.23 -30.51
C GLU A 305 -11.15 5.51 -30.52
N THR A 306 -11.80 6.64 -30.74
CA THR A 306 -11.17 7.97 -30.71
C THR A 306 -11.75 8.78 -29.56
N VAL A 307 -10.87 9.41 -28.79
CA VAL A 307 -11.20 10.27 -27.65
C VAL A 307 -10.61 11.66 -27.89
N ASP A 308 -11.26 12.70 -27.39
CA ASP A 308 -10.76 14.07 -27.47
C ASP A 308 -9.44 14.22 -26.69
N ALA A 309 -8.47 14.91 -27.28
CA ALA A 309 -7.18 15.20 -26.66
C ALA A 309 -6.66 16.57 -27.10
N HIS A 310 -6.03 17.31 -26.19
CA HIS A 310 -5.28 18.50 -26.55
C HIS A 310 -3.80 18.15 -26.67
N LEU A 311 -3.28 18.10 -27.90
CA LEU A 311 -1.88 17.81 -28.19
C LEU A 311 -1.08 19.11 -28.27
N VAL A 312 0.06 19.13 -27.57
CA VAL A 312 1.10 20.14 -27.68
C VAL A 312 2.38 19.47 -28.17
N GLY A 313 2.90 19.96 -29.30
CA GLY A 313 4.08 19.39 -29.96
C GLY A 313 3.72 18.54 -31.18
N ASP A 314 4.54 17.52 -31.44
CA ASP A 314 4.43 16.67 -32.63
C ASP A 314 3.43 15.51 -32.43
N GLU A 315 2.85 15.04 -33.53
CA GLU A 315 2.09 13.77 -33.54
C GLU A 315 2.94 12.62 -32.99
N MET A 316 2.31 11.74 -32.22
CA MET A 316 3.01 10.68 -31.51
C MET A 316 2.25 9.36 -31.58
N VAL A 317 2.99 8.28 -31.83
CA VAL A 317 2.46 6.91 -31.77
C VAL A 317 3.23 6.12 -30.72
N VAL A 318 2.50 5.56 -29.75
CA VAL A 318 3.06 4.69 -28.70
C VAL A 318 2.21 3.43 -28.54
N SER A 319 2.83 2.35 -28.10
CA SER A 319 2.12 1.13 -27.70
C SER A 319 2.34 0.88 -26.22
N LEU A 320 1.26 0.84 -25.44
CA LEU A 320 1.31 0.73 -23.98
C LEU A 320 0.54 -0.50 -23.51
N LYS A 321 0.97 -1.13 -22.41
CA LYS A 321 0.15 -2.17 -21.77
C LYS A 321 -1.09 -1.53 -21.15
N PRO A 322 -2.32 -1.94 -21.49
CA PRO A 322 -3.54 -1.31 -21.00
C PRO A 322 -3.59 -1.22 -19.48
N GLN A 323 -3.32 -2.33 -18.78
CA GLN A 323 -3.39 -2.35 -17.32
C GLN A 323 -2.41 -1.37 -16.66
N PHE A 324 -1.20 -1.22 -17.22
CA PHE A 324 -0.21 -0.30 -16.65
C PHE A 324 -0.61 1.16 -16.89
N LEU A 325 -1.16 1.46 -18.05
CA LEU A 325 -1.72 2.79 -18.32
C LEU A 325 -2.89 3.11 -17.40
N LEU A 326 -3.83 2.17 -17.23
CA LEU A 326 -4.99 2.34 -16.35
C LEU A 326 -4.59 2.59 -14.90
N ASP A 327 -3.59 1.87 -14.40
CA ASP A 327 -3.07 2.08 -13.05
C ASP A 327 -2.48 3.50 -12.89
N GLY A 328 -1.71 3.97 -13.87
CA GLY A 328 -1.14 5.32 -13.88
C GLY A 328 -2.21 6.42 -13.97
N LEU A 329 -3.16 6.28 -14.91
CA LEU A 329 -4.26 7.24 -15.12
C LEU A 329 -5.16 7.35 -13.89
N ARG A 330 -5.54 6.22 -13.28
CA ARG A 330 -6.41 6.23 -12.10
C ARG A 330 -5.74 6.85 -10.88
N SER A 331 -4.40 6.79 -10.82
CA SER A 331 -3.63 7.32 -9.69
C SER A 331 -3.39 8.82 -9.76
N THR A 332 -3.73 9.49 -10.86
CA THR A 332 -3.62 10.95 -10.94
C THR A 332 -4.64 11.66 -10.05
N HIS A 333 -5.76 10.99 -9.72
CA HIS A 333 -6.87 11.55 -8.94
C HIS A 333 -7.36 12.90 -9.47
N SER A 334 -7.30 13.08 -10.79
CA SER A 334 -7.59 14.36 -11.45
C SER A 334 -8.50 14.16 -12.67
N GLU A 335 -9.31 15.19 -12.97
CA GLU A 335 -10.23 15.17 -14.11
C GLU A 335 -9.48 15.04 -15.44
N PHE A 336 -8.31 15.67 -15.55
CA PHE A 336 -7.44 15.55 -16.71
C PHE A 336 -6.10 14.91 -16.34
N ALA A 337 -5.57 14.11 -17.26
CA ALA A 337 -4.24 13.56 -17.18
C ALA A 337 -3.37 14.17 -18.27
N ARG A 338 -2.14 14.53 -17.91
CA ARG A 338 -1.11 14.94 -18.87
C ARG A 338 -0.26 13.73 -19.20
N ILE A 339 -0.18 13.38 -20.49
CA ILE A 339 0.68 12.31 -21.01
C ILE A 339 1.81 12.98 -21.80
N ALA A 340 2.98 13.10 -21.18
CA ALA A 340 4.16 13.67 -21.78
C ALA A 340 5.04 12.59 -22.43
N PHE A 341 5.58 12.92 -23.61
CA PHE A 341 6.37 12.00 -24.42
C PHE A 341 7.85 12.32 -24.30
N THR A 342 8.62 11.42 -23.68
CA THR A 342 10.07 11.59 -23.59
C THR A 342 10.76 11.06 -24.83
N ARG A 343 11.95 11.61 -25.11
CA ARG A 343 12.80 11.20 -26.22
C ARG A 343 13.86 10.21 -25.72
N THR A 344 14.29 9.32 -26.62
CA THR A 344 15.49 8.50 -26.40
C THR A 344 16.55 8.88 -27.41
N ASP A 345 17.79 8.45 -27.17
CA ASP A 345 18.89 8.58 -28.13
C ASP A 345 18.62 7.85 -29.46
N ASN A 346 17.59 7.01 -29.53
CA ASN A 346 17.14 6.36 -30.74
C ASN A 346 15.90 7.10 -31.31
N PRO A 347 16.05 7.86 -32.41
CA PRO A 347 14.96 8.66 -32.97
C PRO A 347 13.73 7.84 -33.41
N GLY A 348 13.91 6.52 -33.64
CA GLY A 348 12.85 5.62 -34.06
C GLY A 348 12.13 4.90 -32.92
N LYS A 349 12.44 5.20 -31.65
CA LYS A 349 11.82 4.58 -30.49
C LYS A 349 11.31 5.64 -29.50
N PRO A 350 10.01 5.62 -29.16
CA PRO A 350 9.49 6.50 -28.12
C PRO A 350 10.14 6.17 -26.78
N GLY A 351 10.45 7.21 -26.00
CA GLY A 351 10.90 7.04 -24.62
C GLY A 351 9.75 6.71 -23.68
N PRO A 352 10.06 6.53 -22.38
CA PRO A 352 9.03 6.42 -21.34
C PRO A 352 7.98 7.53 -21.44
N VAL A 353 6.71 7.21 -21.29
CA VAL A 353 5.65 8.22 -21.17
C VAL A 353 5.53 8.65 -19.71
N LEU A 354 5.51 9.96 -19.47
CA LEU A 354 5.29 10.54 -18.15
C LEU A 354 3.83 10.93 -18.02
N ILE A 355 3.15 10.41 -17.00
CA ILE A 355 1.76 10.70 -16.67
C ILE A 355 1.74 11.50 -15.36
N THR A 356 1.09 12.67 -15.39
CA THR A 356 0.86 13.53 -14.22
C THR A 356 -0.58 14.01 -14.17
N SER A 357 -1.01 14.51 -13.01
CA SER A 357 -2.31 15.17 -12.87
C SER A 357 -2.35 16.51 -13.60
N GLN A 358 -3.55 16.92 -14.00
CA GLN A 358 -3.77 18.21 -14.63
C GLN A 358 -5.15 18.77 -14.26
N ARG A 359 -5.20 19.99 -13.72
CA ARG A 359 -6.45 20.58 -13.20
C ARG A 359 -7.44 20.94 -14.30
N SER A 360 -6.93 21.45 -15.42
CA SER A 360 -7.73 21.85 -16.57
C SER A 360 -6.91 21.71 -17.85
N LYS A 361 -7.50 21.94 -19.03
CA LYS A 361 -6.78 21.84 -20.31
C LYS A 361 -5.49 22.67 -20.38
N ASP A 362 -5.44 23.80 -19.65
CA ASP A 362 -4.34 24.77 -19.73
C ASP A 362 -3.53 24.91 -18.42
N GLU A 363 -3.98 24.31 -17.30
CA GLU A 363 -3.37 24.49 -15.98
C GLU A 363 -2.81 23.17 -15.43
N VAL A 364 -1.49 23.14 -15.21
CA VAL A 364 -0.78 22.02 -14.58
C VAL A 364 -1.11 21.97 -13.08
N ASP A 365 -1.30 20.78 -12.54
CA ASP A 365 -1.50 20.59 -11.09
C ASP A 365 -0.17 20.55 -10.33
N GLU A 366 -0.22 20.50 -9.00
CA GLU A 366 0.98 20.22 -8.20
C GLU A 366 1.57 18.87 -8.61
N GLU A 367 2.84 18.87 -9.04
CA GLU A 367 3.55 17.68 -9.51
C GLU A 367 3.97 16.73 -8.37
N SER A 368 3.14 16.61 -7.33
CA SER A 368 3.43 15.73 -6.20
C SER A 368 3.45 14.27 -6.62
N PHE A 369 2.60 13.87 -7.59
CA PHE A 369 2.57 12.52 -8.16
C PHE A 369 3.12 12.50 -9.58
N LYS A 370 4.02 11.55 -9.87
CA LYS A 370 4.53 11.30 -11.22
C LYS A 370 4.54 9.80 -11.51
N TYR A 371 4.12 9.43 -12.72
CA TYR A 371 4.08 8.05 -13.17
C TYR A 371 4.78 7.88 -14.51
N LEU A 372 5.88 7.15 -14.54
CA LEU A 372 6.64 6.86 -15.74
C LEU A 372 6.29 5.47 -16.25
N LEU A 373 5.94 5.32 -17.53
CA LEU A 373 5.57 4.05 -18.14
C LEU A 373 6.40 3.79 -19.39
N GLN A 374 7.11 2.66 -19.41
CA GLN A 374 7.87 2.20 -20.56
C GLN A 374 6.92 1.75 -21.68
N PRO A 375 7.04 2.28 -22.91
CA PRO A 375 6.33 1.75 -24.05
C PRO A 375 6.79 0.34 -24.36
N ASN A 376 5.85 -0.50 -24.81
CA ASN A 376 6.23 -1.71 -25.51
C ASN A 376 6.92 -1.31 -26.82
N LEU A 377 7.92 -2.11 -27.21
CA LEU A 377 8.51 -1.95 -28.52
C LEU A 377 7.41 -2.15 -29.56
N LEU A 378 7.23 -1.17 -30.44
CA LEU A 378 6.43 -1.32 -31.66
C LEU A 378 7.04 -2.50 -32.43
N LEU A 379 6.35 -3.63 -32.47
CA LEU A 379 6.65 -4.67 -33.43
C LEU A 379 6.30 -4.08 -34.80
N ARG A 380 7.33 -3.88 -35.62
CA ARG A 380 7.20 -3.34 -36.99
C ARG A 380 6.41 -4.27 -37.88
#